data_AF-A0A348Z583-F1
#
_entry.id   AF-A0A348Z583-F1
#
_cell.length_a   1.000
_cell.length_b   1.000
_cell.length_c   1.000
_cell.angle_alpha   90.00
_cell.angle_beta   90.00
_cell.angle_gamma   90.00
#
_symmetry.space_group_name_H-M   'P 1'
#
loop_
_entity.id
_entity.type
_entity.pdbx_description
1 polymer ?
#
loop_
_entity_poly.entity_id
_entity_poly.type
_entity_poly.pdbx_seq_one_letter_code
_entity_poly.pdbx_strand_id
1 'polypeptide(L)'
;MNIAFFLTPKSEVIFEKVSSTMRRAMERMEYHRYTSIPLVDDKGKYVGTLTEGDLLWKLKNSSELSLKDTENVLIKDIPRHFKDKPVSINSDIESLILVAKSQNFVPVVDDSNIFIGIIKRGDIISYCYKKLFEVDNSDEFSEFKTMSKIS
;
A
#
# COMPACT_ATOMS: atom_id res chain seq x y z
N MET A 1 5.33 -12.98 -17.62
CA MET A 1 6.37 -12.02 -17.17
C MET A 1 6.45 -12.10 -15.65
N ASN A 2 7.65 -12.05 -15.07
CA ASN A 2 7.83 -12.08 -13.62
C ASN A 2 7.40 -10.73 -13.00
N ILE A 3 6.62 -10.74 -11.92
CA ILE A 3 6.16 -9.50 -11.26
C ILE A 3 7.26 -8.81 -10.44
N ALA A 4 8.38 -9.50 -10.16
CA ALA A 4 9.51 -8.96 -9.40
C ALA A 4 10.11 -7.67 -10.00
N PHE A 5 9.96 -7.46 -11.33
CA PHE A 5 10.40 -6.23 -11.99
C PHE A 5 9.66 -4.98 -11.52
N PHE A 6 8.47 -5.12 -10.93
CA PHE A 6 7.67 -4.01 -10.40
C PHE A 6 7.78 -3.85 -8.89
N LEU A 7 8.54 -4.74 -8.22
CA LEU A 7 8.58 -4.79 -6.77
C LEU A 7 9.31 -3.56 -6.22
N THR A 8 8.61 -2.76 -5.43
CA THR A 8 9.24 -1.86 -4.47
C THR A 8 9.59 -2.68 -3.22
N PRO A 9 10.88 -2.90 -2.92
CA PRO A 9 11.30 -3.80 -1.85
C PRO A 9 10.90 -3.27 -0.47
N LYS A 10 10.68 -4.16 0.49
CA LYS A 10 10.29 -3.83 1.88
C LYS A 10 11.14 -2.72 2.52
N SER A 11 12.44 -2.65 2.20
CA SER A 11 13.36 -1.63 2.70
C SER A 11 13.00 -0.21 2.27
N GLU A 12 12.26 -0.06 1.17
CA GLU A 12 11.81 1.21 0.61
C GLU A 12 10.32 1.47 0.87
N VAL A 13 9.64 0.54 1.55
CA VAL A 13 8.21 0.64 1.86
C VAL A 13 8.02 1.04 3.32
N ILE A 14 7.19 2.05 3.53
CA ILE A 14 6.69 2.41 4.85
C ILE A 14 5.54 1.46 5.19
N PHE A 15 5.78 0.53 6.12
CA PHE A 15 4.78 -0.38 6.68
C PHE A 15 4.78 -0.27 8.20
N GLU A 16 3.70 -0.72 8.85
CA GLU A 16 3.60 -0.71 10.31
C GLU A 16 3.26 -2.09 10.87
N LYS A 17 3.62 -2.30 12.15
CA LYS A 17 3.17 -3.50 12.87
C LYS A 17 1.76 -3.29 13.38
N VAL A 18 0.95 -4.34 13.42
CA VAL A 18 -0.39 -4.25 14.04
C VAL A 18 -0.36 -3.98 15.55
N SER A 19 0.79 -4.20 16.20
CA SER A 19 1.09 -3.84 17.57
C SER A 19 1.55 -2.39 17.75
N SER A 20 1.74 -1.62 16.68
CA SER A 20 2.02 -0.18 16.74
C SER A 20 0.76 0.61 17.11
N THR A 21 0.97 1.86 17.53
CA THR A 21 -0.11 2.78 17.91
C THR A 21 -0.69 3.51 16.70
N MET A 22 -1.95 3.95 16.84
CA MET A 22 -2.65 4.77 15.85
C MET A 22 -1.90 6.09 15.60
N ARG A 23 -1.42 6.76 16.66
CA ARG A 23 -0.60 7.97 16.57
C ARG A 23 0.59 7.80 15.64
N ARG A 24 1.38 6.74 15.85
CA ARG A 24 2.57 6.46 15.05
C ARG A 24 2.23 6.24 13.58
N ALA A 25 1.14 5.51 13.29
CA ALA A 25 0.70 5.32 11.92
C ALA A 25 0.31 6.66 11.27
N MET A 26 -0.48 7.48 11.97
CA MET A 26 -0.89 8.81 11.49
C MET A 26 0.32 9.69 11.18
N GLU A 27 1.30 9.79 12.08
CA GLU A 27 2.50 10.61 11.89
C GLU A 27 3.33 10.16 10.68
N ARG A 28 3.48 8.84 10.47
CA ARG A 28 4.19 8.32 9.27
C ARG A 28 3.40 8.57 7.99
N MET A 29 2.09 8.39 8.02
CA MET A 29 1.22 8.63 6.87
C MET A 29 1.23 10.11 6.48
N GLU A 30 1.18 11.02 7.46
CA GLU A 30 1.29 12.47 7.25
C GLU A 30 2.65 12.85 6.66
N TYR A 31 3.75 12.42 7.30
CA TYR A 31 5.10 12.77 6.87
C TYR A 31 5.40 12.31 5.44
N HIS A 32 4.99 11.10 5.09
CA HIS A 32 5.23 10.53 3.76
C HIS A 32 4.11 10.82 2.75
N ARG A 33 3.03 11.49 3.16
CA ARG A 33 1.81 11.76 2.37
C ARG A 33 1.20 10.49 1.77
N TYR A 34 1.09 9.44 2.60
CA TYR A 34 0.53 8.15 2.20
C TYR A 34 -0.90 7.98 2.71
N THR A 35 -1.80 7.68 1.78
CA THR A 35 -3.23 7.42 2.09
C THR A 35 -3.47 6.00 2.62
N SER A 36 -2.49 5.11 2.48
CA SER A 36 -2.54 3.73 2.94
C SER A 36 -1.16 3.14 3.16
N ILE A 37 -1.01 2.25 4.16
CA ILE A 37 0.24 1.55 4.48
C ILE A 37 0.01 0.05 4.72
N PRO A 38 0.93 -0.83 4.31
CA PRO A 38 0.88 -2.25 4.65
C PRO A 38 1.03 -2.47 6.15
N LEU A 39 0.37 -3.50 6.66
CA LEU A 39 0.46 -3.96 8.04
C LEU A 39 1.09 -5.35 8.10
N VAL A 40 1.98 -5.54 9.07
CA VAL A 40 2.60 -6.83 9.36
C VAL A 40 2.37 -7.25 10.81
N ASP A 41 2.41 -8.56 11.05
CA ASP A 41 2.51 -9.10 12.41
C ASP A 41 3.96 -9.07 12.95
N ASP A 42 4.15 -9.52 14.19
CA ASP A 42 5.48 -9.58 14.80
C ASP A 42 6.41 -10.61 14.16
N LYS A 43 5.87 -11.54 13.36
CA LYS A 43 6.63 -12.51 12.56
C LYS A 43 6.97 -11.97 11.16
N GLY A 44 6.53 -10.74 10.83
CA GLY A 44 6.76 -10.11 9.54
C GLY A 44 5.80 -10.56 8.44
N LYS A 45 4.74 -11.31 8.75
CA LYS A 45 3.71 -11.72 7.80
C LYS A 45 2.79 -10.55 7.49
N TYR A 46 2.35 -10.44 6.24
CA TYR A 46 1.34 -9.47 5.85
C TYR A 46 -0.02 -9.82 6.49
N VAL A 47 -0.68 -8.84 7.09
CA VAL A 47 -1.97 -9.05 7.80
C VAL A 47 -3.06 -8.06 7.39
N GLY A 48 -2.77 -7.15 6.47
CA GLY A 48 -3.74 -6.21 5.91
C GLY A 48 -3.12 -4.86 5.59
N THR A 49 -3.97 -3.89 5.28
CA THR A 49 -3.60 -2.51 5.00
C THR A 49 -4.36 -1.61 5.96
N LEU A 50 -3.72 -0.52 6.39
CA LEU A 50 -4.36 0.57 7.11
C LEU A 50 -4.54 1.74 6.15
N THR A 51 -5.75 2.31 6.10
CA THR A 51 -6.06 3.49 5.30
C THR A 51 -6.38 4.71 6.17
N GLU A 52 -6.26 5.91 5.61
CA GLU A 52 -6.76 7.14 6.27
C GLU A 52 -8.26 7.03 6.58
N GLY A 53 -9.02 6.34 5.72
CA GLY A 53 -10.43 6.07 5.96
C GLY A 53 -10.66 5.25 7.23
N ASP A 54 -9.89 4.20 7.47
CA ASP A 54 -10.01 3.40 8.71
C ASP A 54 -9.72 4.24 9.96
N LEU A 55 -8.71 5.11 9.89
CA LEU A 55 -8.36 6.05 10.96
C LEU A 55 -9.48 7.07 11.20
N LEU A 56 -10.03 7.65 10.14
CA LEU A 56 -11.14 8.59 10.18
C LEU A 56 -12.39 7.96 10.82
N TRP A 57 -12.76 6.74 10.39
CA TRP A 57 -13.91 6.04 10.95
C TRP A 57 -13.70 5.67 12.43
N LYS A 58 -12.46 5.31 12.81
CA LYS A 58 -12.13 5.07 14.23
C LYS A 58 -12.32 6.32 15.07
N LEU A 59 -11.84 7.48 14.61
CA LEU A 59 -12.06 8.76 15.29
C LEU A 59 -13.55 9.12 15.35
N LYS A 60 -14.25 9.04 14.21
CA LYS A 60 -15.67 9.40 14.12
C LYS A 60 -16.57 8.56 15.04
N ASN A 61 -16.28 7.26 15.16
CA ASN A 61 -17.10 6.33 15.94
C ASN A 61 -16.68 6.24 17.42
N SER A 62 -15.68 7.02 17.84
CA SER A 62 -15.21 7.08 19.22
C SER A 62 -15.42 8.50 19.75
N SER A 63 -16.59 8.78 20.31
CA SER A 63 -17.04 10.14 20.70
C SER A 63 -16.13 10.86 21.70
N GLU A 64 -15.26 10.13 22.41
CA GLU A 64 -14.34 10.66 23.42
C GLU A 64 -12.86 10.59 22.99
N LEU A 65 -12.55 10.05 21.81
CA LEU A 65 -11.17 9.84 21.37
C LEU A 65 -10.57 11.14 20.82
N SER A 66 -9.69 11.77 21.60
CA SER A 66 -8.89 12.90 21.11
C SER A 66 -7.67 12.42 20.32
N LEU A 67 -7.01 13.34 19.61
CA LEU A 67 -5.74 13.06 18.95
C LEU A 67 -4.62 12.65 19.93
N LYS A 68 -4.71 13.03 21.20
CA LYS A 68 -3.73 12.58 22.20
C LYS A 68 -3.93 11.11 22.52
N ASP A 69 -5.18 10.68 22.70
CA ASP A 69 -5.54 9.31 23.08
C ASP A 69 -5.16 8.27 22.01
N THR A 70 -4.90 8.68 20.77
CA THR A 70 -4.42 7.81 19.69
C THR A 70 -3.07 7.13 19.99
N GLU A 71 -2.31 7.61 20.98
CA GLU A 71 -1.11 6.93 21.47
C GLU A 71 -1.43 5.61 22.20
N ASN A 72 -2.64 5.45 22.72
CA ASN A 72 -3.09 4.28 23.47
C ASN A 72 -3.93 3.31 22.62
N VAL A 73 -4.26 3.68 21.38
CA VAL A 73 -5.02 2.83 20.46
C VAL A 73 -4.06 2.02 19.60
N LEU A 74 -4.13 0.69 19.66
CA LEU A 74 -3.32 -0.17 18.80
C LEU A 74 -3.97 -0.35 17.43
N ILE A 75 -3.16 -0.47 16.38
CA ILE A 75 -3.63 -0.65 15.00
C ILE A 75 -4.51 -1.91 14.86
N LYS A 76 -4.19 -2.99 15.58
CA LYS A 76 -5.02 -4.21 15.60
C LYS A 76 -6.47 -3.99 16.07
N ASP A 77 -6.73 -2.92 16.83
CA ASP A 77 -8.04 -2.59 17.41
C ASP A 77 -8.81 -1.57 16.55
N ILE A 78 -8.28 -1.26 15.36
CA ILE A 78 -8.91 -0.40 14.36
C ILE A 78 -9.68 -1.30 13.38
N PRO A 79 -11.02 -1.17 13.28
CA PRO A 79 -11.79 -1.89 12.29
C PRO A 79 -11.34 -1.52 10.87
N ARG A 80 -11.04 -2.53 10.06
CA ARG A 80 -10.62 -2.36 8.67
C ARG A 80 -11.76 -2.69 7.73
N HIS A 81 -12.12 -1.74 6.88
CA HIS A 81 -13.23 -1.91 5.94
C HIS A 81 -12.80 -2.63 4.65
N PHE A 82 -11.51 -2.53 4.32
CA PHE A 82 -10.96 -3.12 3.11
C PHE A 82 -10.06 -4.32 3.44
N LYS A 83 -10.26 -5.43 2.73
CA LYS A 83 -9.45 -6.65 2.84
C LYS A 83 -8.57 -6.78 1.61
N ASP A 84 -7.47 -6.01 1.59
CA ASP A 84 -6.44 -6.15 0.58
C ASP A 84 -5.90 -7.59 0.58
N LYS A 85 -5.70 -8.13 -0.62
CA LYS A 85 -5.16 -9.46 -0.85
C LYS A 85 -3.72 -9.35 -1.34
N PRO A 86 -2.75 -9.97 -0.64
CA PRO A 86 -1.39 -10.04 -1.15
C PRO A 86 -1.30 -11.01 -2.34
N VAL A 87 -0.26 -10.87 -3.15
CA VAL A 87 0.15 -11.84 -4.17
C VAL A 87 1.50 -12.45 -3.78
N SER A 88 1.74 -13.70 -4.17
CA SER A 88 3.08 -14.29 -4.06
C SER A 88 4.02 -13.64 -5.07
N ILE A 89 5.30 -13.49 -4.73
CA ILE A 89 6.36 -13.08 -5.67
C ILE A 89 6.43 -13.94 -6.94
N ASN A 90 5.95 -15.18 -6.85
CA ASN A 90 5.89 -16.15 -7.95
C ASN A 90 4.62 -16.02 -8.81
N SER A 91 3.74 -15.05 -8.52
CA SER A 91 2.48 -14.84 -9.27
C SER A 91 2.74 -14.26 -10.66
N ASP A 92 1.78 -14.46 -11.55
CA ASP A 92 1.78 -13.83 -12.88
C ASP A 92 1.22 -12.40 -12.87
N ILE A 93 1.40 -11.75 -14.02
CA ILE A 93 0.94 -10.37 -14.26
C ILE A 93 -0.59 -10.27 -14.30
N GLU A 94 -1.30 -11.33 -14.68
CA GLU A 94 -2.77 -11.35 -14.76
C GLU A 94 -3.38 -11.27 -13.37
N SER A 95 -2.89 -12.10 -12.44
CA SER A 95 -3.25 -12.08 -11.03
C SER A 95 -3.00 -10.71 -10.41
N LEU A 96 -1.84 -10.11 -10.74
CA LEU A 96 -1.49 -8.78 -10.27
C LEU A 96 -2.48 -7.71 -10.75
N ILE A 97 -2.83 -7.71 -12.04
CA ILE A 97 -3.79 -6.76 -12.64
C ILE A 97 -5.18 -6.91 -12.01
N LEU A 98 -5.64 -8.16 -11.83
CA LEU A 98 -6.96 -8.44 -11.25
C LEU A 98 -7.07 -7.86 -9.83
N VAL A 99 -6.03 -8.05 -9.03
CA VAL A 99 -5.96 -7.59 -7.64
C VAL A 99 -5.81 -6.07 -7.56
N ALA A 100 -5.05 -5.46 -8.48
CA ALA A 100 -4.82 -4.01 -8.51
C ALA A 100 -6.06 -3.15 -8.85
N LYS A 101 -7.16 -3.76 -9.30
CA LYS A 101 -8.42 -3.05 -9.60
C LYS A 101 -8.98 -2.28 -8.41
N SER A 102 -8.74 -2.77 -7.20
CA SER A 102 -9.40 -2.26 -5.99
C SER A 102 -8.45 -1.85 -4.87
N GLN A 103 -7.12 -1.87 -5.10
CA GLN A 103 -6.10 -1.58 -4.08
C GLN A 103 -5.17 -0.47 -4.58
N ASN A 104 -4.67 0.38 -3.68
CA ASN A 104 -3.73 1.46 -4.03
C ASN A 104 -2.34 0.93 -4.43
N PHE A 105 -1.99 -0.21 -3.84
CA PHE A 105 -0.82 -1.02 -4.17
C PHE A 105 -1.19 -2.48 -3.93
N VAL A 106 -0.44 -3.40 -4.52
CA VAL A 106 -0.59 -4.83 -4.27
C VAL A 106 0.53 -5.28 -3.33
N PRO A 107 0.22 -5.77 -2.12
CA PRO A 107 1.24 -6.31 -1.23
C PRO A 107 1.83 -7.60 -1.81
N VAL A 108 3.14 -7.78 -1.68
CA VAL A 108 3.84 -8.97 -2.17
C VAL A 108 4.44 -9.75 -1.02
N VAL A 109 4.25 -11.07 -1.05
CA VAL A 109 4.79 -12.00 -0.05
C VAL A 109 5.64 -13.09 -0.67
N ASP A 110 6.54 -13.67 0.11
CA ASP A 110 7.26 -14.90 -0.25
C ASP A 110 6.43 -16.18 0.05
N ASP A 111 7.04 -17.34 -0.17
CA ASP A 111 6.39 -18.64 0.05
C ASP A 111 6.08 -18.94 1.53
N SER A 112 6.68 -18.19 2.47
CA SER A 112 6.39 -18.25 3.91
C SER A 112 5.36 -17.22 4.37
N ASN A 113 4.70 -16.51 3.43
CA ASN A 113 3.81 -15.37 3.65
C ASN A 113 4.49 -14.17 4.33
N ILE A 114 5.82 -14.07 4.26
CA ILE A 114 6.54 -12.89 4.76
C ILE A 114 6.33 -11.74 3.79
N PHE A 115 5.98 -10.58 4.32
CA PHE A 115 5.86 -9.36 3.52
C PHE A 115 7.24 -8.92 3.03
N ILE A 116 7.41 -8.85 1.71
CA ILE A 116 8.69 -8.52 1.04
C ILE A 116 8.65 -7.19 0.26
N GLY A 117 7.49 -6.57 0.12
CA GLY A 117 7.35 -5.29 -0.57
C GLY A 117 5.96 -5.08 -1.16
N ILE A 118 5.84 -4.09 -2.03
CA ILE A 118 4.59 -3.78 -2.73
C ILE A 118 4.85 -3.59 -4.21
N ILE A 119 3.80 -3.71 -5.01
CA ILE A 119 3.76 -3.22 -6.38
C ILE A 119 2.75 -2.09 -6.44
N LYS A 120 3.15 -0.91 -6.95
CA LYS A 120 2.27 0.26 -6.99
C LYS A 120 1.29 0.13 -8.15
N ARG A 121 0.02 0.53 -7.91
CA ARG A 121 -1.00 0.52 -8.95
C ARG A 121 -0.62 1.37 -10.17
N GLY A 122 0.10 2.48 -9.96
CA GLY A 122 0.60 3.33 -11.04
C GLY A 122 1.55 2.60 -12.00
N ASP A 123 2.42 1.73 -11.47
CA ASP A 123 3.36 0.95 -12.28
C ASP A 123 2.63 -0.11 -13.12
N ILE A 124 1.61 -0.75 -12.54
CA ILE A 124 0.74 -1.72 -13.22
C ILE A 124 -0.04 -1.04 -14.35
N ILE A 125 -0.65 0.12 -14.07
CA ILE A 125 -1.38 0.90 -15.09
C ILE A 125 -0.43 1.32 -16.21
N SER A 126 0.77 1.80 -15.86
CA SER A 126 1.77 2.21 -16.84
C SER A 126 2.21 1.03 -17.72
N TYR A 127 2.36 -0.16 -17.15
CA TYR A 127 2.63 -1.38 -17.91
C TYR A 127 1.48 -1.73 -18.86
N CYS A 128 0.23 -1.74 -18.37
CA CYS A 128 -0.94 -2.02 -19.19
C CYS A 128 -1.10 -1.02 -20.33
N TYR A 129 -0.88 0.28 -20.06
CA TYR A 129 -0.94 1.34 -21.05
C TYR A 129 0.05 1.09 -22.20
N LYS A 130 1.33 0.83 -21.88
CA LYS A 130 2.35 0.53 -22.90
C LYS A 130 1.99 -0.69 -23.74
N LYS A 131 1.40 -1.72 -23.14
CA LYS A 131 0.98 -2.94 -23.84
C LYS A 131 -0.27 -2.75 -24.70
N LEU A 132 -1.21 -1.91 -24.27
CA LEU A 132 -2.46 -1.65 -25.00
C LEU A 132 -2.25 -0.74 -26.21
N PHE A 133 -1.30 0.20 -26.12
CA PHE A 133 -1.08 1.23 -27.14
C PHE A 133 0.23 1.06 -27.91
N GLU A 134 0.95 -0.06 -27.73
CA GLU A 134 2.23 -0.38 -28.39
C GLU A 134 3.27 0.76 -28.32
N VAL A 135 3.23 1.57 -27.24
CA VAL A 135 4.11 2.73 -27.07
C VAL A 135 5.50 2.24 -26.67
N ASP A 136 6.45 2.35 -27.59
CA ASP A 136 7.87 2.16 -27.31
C ASP A 136 8.46 3.35 -26.52
N ASN A 137 9.51 3.09 -25.76
CA ASN A 137 10.05 3.92 -24.67
C ASN A 137 10.62 5.32 -25.05
N SER A 138 10.32 5.88 -26.21
CA SER A 138 10.76 7.24 -26.58
C SER A 138 9.59 8.23 -26.42
N ASP A 139 9.68 8.99 -25.33
CA ASP A 139 9.31 10.42 -25.25
C ASP A 139 8.03 10.84 -24.49
N GLU A 140 6.92 10.09 -24.44
CA GLU A 140 5.69 10.62 -23.80
C GLU A 140 5.66 10.58 -22.25
N PHE A 141 6.34 9.62 -21.60
CA PHE A 141 6.33 9.53 -20.12
C PHE A 141 7.15 10.63 -19.41
N SER A 142 8.02 11.33 -20.15
CA SER A 142 8.82 12.44 -19.61
C SER A 142 7.97 13.69 -19.36
N GLU A 143 6.96 13.94 -20.20
CA GLU A 143 6.05 15.08 -20.07
C GLU A 143 5.11 14.93 -18.87
N PHE A 144 4.53 13.74 -18.65
CA PHE A 144 3.62 13.51 -17.51
C PHE A 144 4.31 13.67 -16.15
N LYS A 145 5.58 13.25 -16.03
CA LYS A 145 6.39 13.41 -14.79
C LYS A 145 6.77 14.86 -14.51
N THR A 146 6.75 15.70 -15.54
CA THR A 146 6.99 17.14 -15.45
C THR A 146 5.71 17.86 -15.00
N MET A 147 4.54 17.40 -15.43
CA MET A 147 3.24 17.94 -15.02
C MET A 147 2.86 17.58 -13.57
N SER A 148 3.26 16.42 -13.05
CA SER A 148 2.90 15.98 -11.69
C SER A 148 3.76 16.59 -10.57
N LYS A 149 4.73 17.46 -10.88
CA LYS A 149 5.49 18.23 -9.88
C LYS A 149 4.80 19.54 -9.47
N ILE A 150 3.58 19.80 -9.98
CA ILE A 150 2.82 21.05 -9.74
C ILE A 150 1.62 20.84 -8.78
N SER A 151 1.50 19.68 -8.11
CA SER A 151 0.44 19.45 -7.09
C SER A 151 1.00 19.02 -5.75
#